data_AF-A0A2T3XJT5-F1
#
_entry.id   AF-A0A2T3XJT5-F1
#
_cell.length_a   1.000
_cell.length_b   1.000
_cell.length_c   1.000
_cell.angle_alpha   90.00
_cell.angle_beta   90.00
_cell.angle_gamma   90.00
#
_symmetry.space_group_name_H-M   'P 1'
#
loop_
_entity.id
_entity.type
_entity.pdbx_description
1 polymer ?
#
loop_
_entity_poly.entity_id
_entity_poly.type
_entity_poly.pdbx_seq_one_letter_code
_entity_poly.pdbx_strand_id
1 'polypeptide(L)'
;MASTVTTSKDSAATSRPGYGRLLRTRGAWTFLLPGFAARQPFAMLTLSIVLLVQHTTGSYGAAGAVAAVTGVSMALFAPYTGRLADRHGQRAVLVPGVLVHAAAGLGLTALALNGAPLWALFAAAVPTGASVPQVGPMVRARWGVRLKG
;
A
#
# COMPACT_ATOMS: atom_id res chain seq x y z
N MET A 1 -49.42 44.46 27.66
CA MET A 1 -48.39 44.23 26.62
C MET A 1 -47.48 43.10 27.11
N ALA A 2 -47.75 41.86 26.69
CA ALA A 2 -46.93 40.69 27.02
C ALA A 2 -46.14 40.31 25.78
N SER A 3 -44.82 40.53 25.81
CA SER A 3 -43.92 40.19 24.70
C SER A 3 -43.50 38.73 24.80
N THR A 4 -43.99 37.93 23.87
CA THR A 4 -43.52 36.57 23.59
C THR A 4 -42.13 36.66 22.96
N VAL A 5 -41.09 36.20 23.67
CA VAL A 5 -39.77 35.95 23.08
C VAL A 5 -39.61 34.43 22.99
N THR A 6 -40.02 33.87 21.87
CA THR A 6 -39.70 32.49 21.48
C THR A 6 -38.27 32.48 20.97
N THR A 7 -37.32 32.11 21.83
CA THR A 7 -35.94 31.84 21.40
C THR A 7 -35.93 30.50 20.65
N SER A 8 -36.10 30.54 19.33
CA SER A 8 -35.88 29.38 18.46
C SER A 8 -34.38 29.05 18.45
N LYS A 9 -34.03 28.00 19.20
CA LYS A 9 -32.69 27.40 19.22
C LYS A 9 -32.45 26.69 17.90
N ASP A 10 -32.03 27.43 16.87
CA ASP A 10 -31.45 26.85 15.65
C ASP A 10 -30.03 26.35 15.94
N SER A 11 -29.94 25.29 16.74
CA SER A 11 -28.78 24.41 16.73
C SER A 11 -28.96 23.47 15.55
N ALA A 12 -28.63 23.94 14.35
CA ALA A 12 -28.44 23.08 13.18
C ALA A 12 -27.24 22.18 13.46
N ALA A 13 -27.46 21.11 14.23
CA ALA A 13 -26.50 20.05 14.44
C ALA A 13 -26.20 19.45 13.07
N THR A 14 -25.03 19.78 12.51
CA THR A 14 -24.54 19.21 11.26
C THR A 14 -24.52 17.69 11.44
N SER A 15 -25.53 17.00 10.91
CA SER A 15 -25.62 15.54 10.97
C SER A 15 -24.42 14.99 10.21
N ARG A 16 -23.39 14.57 10.93
CA ARG A 16 -22.20 13.96 10.34
C ARG A 16 -22.69 12.70 9.61
N PRO A 17 -22.57 12.62 8.28
CA PRO A 17 -23.05 11.45 7.56
C PRO A 17 -22.36 10.20 8.10
N GLY A 18 -23.15 9.25 8.60
CA GLY A 18 -22.62 8.02 9.19
C GLY A 18 -21.84 7.19 8.18
N TYR A 19 -20.87 6.40 8.66
CA TYR A 19 -20.01 5.52 7.82
C TYR A 19 -20.80 4.61 6.87
N GLY A 20 -22.04 4.23 7.22
CA GLY A 20 -22.94 3.48 6.34
C GLY A 20 -23.32 4.19 5.04
N ARG A 21 -23.36 5.53 5.03
CA ARG A 21 -23.60 6.33 3.82
C ARG A 21 -22.37 6.33 2.91
N LEU A 22 -21.15 6.36 3.48
CA LEU A 22 -19.89 6.23 2.75
C LEU A 22 -19.75 4.86 2.07
N LEU A 23 -20.10 3.77 2.77
CA LEU A 23 -20.03 2.41 2.22
C LEU A 23 -21.09 2.13 1.15
N ARG A 24 -22.19 2.89 1.14
CA ARG A 24 -23.24 2.83 0.11
C ARG A 24 -22.91 3.64 -1.15
N THR A 25 -21.79 4.38 -1.16
CA THR A 25 -21.33 5.10 -2.36
C THR A 25 -21.07 4.11 -3.50
N ARG A 26 -21.70 4.32 -4.66
CA ARG A 26 -21.56 3.44 -5.82
C ARG A 26 -20.08 3.34 -6.23
N GLY A 27 -19.51 2.15 -6.14
CA GLY A 27 -18.10 1.87 -6.44
C GLY A 27 -17.13 1.89 -5.25
N ALA A 28 -17.61 2.08 -4.01
CA ALA A 28 -16.79 2.00 -2.79
C ALA A 28 -16.09 0.64 -2.64
N TRP A 29 -16.86 -0.44 -2.80
CA TRP A 29 -16.38 -1.82 -2.66
C TRP A 29 -15.33 -2.22 -3.70
N THR A 30 -15.34 -1.59 -4.88
CA THR A 30 -14.46 -1.90 -6.00
C THR A 30 -12.99 -1.51 -5.75
N PHE A 31 -12.70 -0.72 -4.71
CA PHE A 31 -11.34 -0.44 -4.26
C PHE A 31 -11.08 -0.84 -2.80
N LEU A 32 -12.13 -0.99 -1.99
CA LEU A 32 -12.00 -1.43 -0.60
C LEU A 32 -11.54 -2.89 -0.51
N LEU A 33 -12.17 -3.80 -1.27
CA LEU A 33 -11.85 -5.24 -1.23
C LEU A 33 -10.44 -5.54 -1.76
N PRO A 34 -10.02 -5.06 -2.95
CA PRO A 34 -8.65 -5.24 -3.40
C PRO A 34 -7.65 -4.58 -2.47
N GLY A 35 -8.00 -3.42 -1.90
CA GLY A 35 -7.10 -2.73 -0.99
C GLY A 35 -6.94 -3.40 0.37
N PHE A 36 -7.98 -4.09 0.85
CA PHE A 36 -7.91 -4.96 2.02
C PHE A 36 -7.05 -6.20 1.75
N ALA A 37 -7.30 -6.88 0.63
CA ALA A 37 -6.54 -8.06 0.22
C ALA A 37 -5.05 -7.74 0.07
N ALA A 38 -4.71 -6.61 -0.56
CA ALA A 38 -3.34 -6.17 -0.75
C ALA A 38 -2.59 -5.80 0.55
N ARG A 39 -3.32 -5.54 1.65
CA ARG A 39 -2.71 -5.22 2.95
C ARG A 39 -2.29 -6.43 3.77
N GLN A 40 -2.95 -7.58 3.61
CA GLN A 40 -2.63 -8.79 4.37
C GLN A 40 -1.17 -9.26 4.18
N PRO A 41 -0.65 -9.36 2.95
CA PRO A 41 0.72 -9.83 2.74
C PRO A 41 1.78 -8.75 2.93
N PHE A 42 1.41 -7.47 3.10
CA PHE A 42 2.38 -6.37 3.14
C PHE A 42 3.35 -6.49 4.32
N ALA A 43 2.83 -6.82 5.50
CA ALA A 43 3.68 -7.09 6.67
C ALA A 43 4.42 -8.43 6.55
N MET A 44 3.84 -9.40 5.83
CA MET A 44 4.47 -10.70 5.61
C MET A 44 5.70 -10.60 4.71
N LEU A 45 5.75 -9.68 3.73
CA LEU A 45 6.84 -9.62 2.77
C LEU A 45 8.22 -9.50 3.44
N THR A 46 8.36 -8.58 4.41
CA THR A 46 9.60 -8.41 5.16
C THR A 46 9.97 -9.68 5.93
N LEU A 47 8.99 -10.27 6.64
CA LEU A 47 9.22 -11.49 7.42
C LEU A 47 9.58 -12.68 6.52
N SER A 48 8.91 -12.84 5.38
CA SER A 48 9.17 -13.87 4.38
C SER A 48 10.58 -13.75 3.81
N ILE A 49 11.04 -12.54 3.48
CA ILE A 49 12.42 -12.32 3.01
C ILE A 49 13.41 -12.72 4.09
N VAL A 50 13.20 -12.30 5.34
CA VAL A 50 14.11 -12.65 6.44
C VAL A 50 14.19 -14.17 6.63
N LEU A 51 13.04 -14.84 6.72
CA LEU A 51 12.99 -16.29 6.92
C LEU A 51 13.58 -17.06 5.74
N LEU A 52 13.28 -16.67 4.51
CA LEU A 52 13.82 -17.31 3.31
C LEU A 52 15.33 -17.18 3.21
N VAL A 53 15.86 -15.96 3.40
CA VAL A 53 17.30 -15.72 3.32
C VAL A 53 18.01 -16.38 4.49
N GLN A 54 17.44 -16.36 5.70
CA GLN A 54 18.01 -17.07 6.84
C GLN A 54 18.01 -18.58 6.61
N HIS A 55 16.94 -19.15 6.06
CA HIS A 55 16.85 -20.57 5.74
C HIS A 55 17.89 -21.01 4.69
N THR A 56 18.14 -20.18 3.68
CA THR A 56 19.04 -20.51 2.56
C THR A 56 20.50 -20.17 2.82
N THR A 57 20.79 -19.17 3.65
CA THR A 57 22.17 -18.71 3.95
C THR A 57 22.65 -19.04 5.36
N GLY A 58 21.76 -19.43 6.27
CA GLY A 58 22.05 -19.63 7.69
C GLY A 58 22.28 -18.34 8.50
N SER A 59 22.25 -17.15 7.87
CA SER A 59 22.66 -15.89 8.50
C SER A 59 21.52 -14.90 8.67
N TYR A 60 21.22 -14.56 9.92
CA TYR A 60 20.30 -13.46 10.24
C TYR A 60 20.87 -12.08 9.86
N GLY A 61 22.20 -11.92 9.83
CA GLY A 61 22.83 -10.68 9.38
C GLY A 61 22.59 -10.43 7.89
N ALA A 62 22.77 -11.46 7.06
CA ALA A 62 22.46 -11.39 5.64
C ALA A 62 20.95 -11.18 5.40
N ALA A 63 20.10 -11.92 6.12
CA ALA A 63 18.66 -11.77 6.04
C ALA A 63 18.18 -10.35 6.39
N GLY A 64 18.70 -9.78 7.48
CA GLY A 64 18.42 -8.41 7.90
C GLY A 64 18.91 -7.39 6.88
N ALA A 65 20.10 -7.58 6.29
CA ALA A 65 20.61 -6.70 5.26
C ALA A 65 19.74 -6.70 3.99
N VAL A 66 19.31 -7.88 3.51
CA VAL A 66 18.44 -7.99 2.33
C VAL A 66 17.08 -7.36 2.59
N ALA A 67 16.52 -7.57 3.80
CA ALA A 67 15.29 -6.92 4.22
C ALA A 67 15.45 -5.38 4.31
N ALA A 68 16.58 -4.88 4.81
CA ALA A 68 16.88 -3.45 4.87
C ALA A 68 16.98 -2.84 3.46
N VAL A 69 17.68 -3.48 2.52
CA VAL A 69 17.76 -3.04 1.12
C VAL A 69 16.36 -2.98 0.50
N THR A 70 15.54 -4.00 0.73
CA THR A 70 14.14 -4.03 0.26
C THR A 70 13.35 -2.85 0.83
N GLY A 71 13.47 -2.58 2.13
CA GLY A 71 12.78 -1.48 2.81
C GLY A 71 13.24 -0.09 2.35
N VAL A 72 14.55 0.12 2.20
CA VAL A 72 15.12 1.38 1.68
C VAL A 72 14.67 1.62 0.25
N SER A 73 14.73 0.59 -0.60
CA SER A 73 14.21 0.67 -1.97
C SER A 73 12.73 1.08 -1.98
N MET A 74 11.90 0.42 -1.18
CA MET A 74 10.48 0.77 -1.07
C MET A 74 10.28 2.24 -0.65
N ALA A 75 11.04 2.73 0.33
CA ALA A 75 10.95 4.11 0.79
C ALA A 75 11.34 5.13 -0.30
N LEU A 76 12.39 4.83 -1.06
CA LEU A 76 12.86 5.69 -2.15
C LEU A 76 11.88 5.73 -3.33
N PHE A 77 11.27 4.60 -3.69
CA PHE A 77 10.41 4.48 -4.87
C PHE A 77 8.93 4.81 -4.60
N ALA A 78 8.47 4.76 -3.34
CA ALA A 78 7.11 5.13 -2.95
C ALA A 78 6.59 6.47 -3.55
N PRO A 79 7.32 7.61 -3.48
CA PRO A 79 6.85 8.87 -4.06
C PRO A 79 6.75 8.85 -5.58
N TYR A 80 7.62 8.09 -6.26
CA TYR A 80 7.61 7.97 -7.72
C TYR A 80 6.37 7.21 -8.19
N THR A 81 6.07 6.08 -7.55
CA THR A 81 4.87 5.29 -7.84
C THR A 81 3.58 6.08 -7.59
N GLY A 82 3.56 6.90 -6.54
CA GLY A 82 2.47 7.84 -6.26
C GLY A 82 2.26 8.85 -7.38
N ARG A 83 3.33 9.58 -7.76
CA ARG A 83 3.27 10.56 -8.86
C ARG A 83 2.89 9.93 -10.20
N LEU A 84 3.37 8.72 -10.48
CA LEU A 84 3.05 8.01 -11.71
C LEU A 84 1.57 7.65 -11.77
N ALA A 85 1.00 7.19 -10.65
CA ALA A 85 -0.42 6.87 -10.53
C ALA A 85 -1.32 8.10 -10.61
N ASP A 86 -0.85 9.24 -10.10
CA ASP A 86 -1.57 10.51 -10.22
C ASP A 86 -1.59 11.01 -11.67
N ARG A 87 -0.52 10.78 -12.45
CA ARG A 87 -0.42 11.21 -13.86
C ARG A 87 -1.12 10.28 -14.85
N HIS A 88 -0.94 8.97 -14.72
CA HIS A 88 -1.43 7.98 -15.69
C HIS A 88 -2.71 7.26 -15.23
N GLY A 89 -3.17 7.56 -14.02
CA GLY A 89 -4.31 6.91 -13.39
C GLY A 89 -3.92 5.65 -12.59
N GLN A 90 -4.65 5.41 -11.51
CA GLN A 90 -4.35 4.34 -10.55
C GLN A 90 -4.36 2.95 -11.20
N ARG A 91 -5.32 2.64 -12.08
CA ARG A 91 -5.42 1.32 -12.71
C ARG A 91 -4.26 1.02 -13.65
N ALA A 92 -3.87 1.99 -14.47
CA ALA A 92 -2.80 1.83 -15.46
C ALA A 92 -1.43 1.60 -14.80
N VAL A 93 -1.23 2.09 -13.58
CA VAL A 93 0.02 1.90 -12.82
C VAL A 93 -0.04 0.69 -11.90
N LEU A 94 -1.18 0.44 -11.25
CA LEU A 94 -1.31 -0.68 -10.30
C LEU A 94 -1.23 -2.05 -10.97
N VAL A 95 -1.88 -2.24 -12.13
CA VAL A 95 -1.91 -3.56 -12.78
C VAL A 95 -0.51 -4.00 -13.21
N PRO A 96 0.28 -3.20 -13.96
CA PRO A 96 1.67 -3.54 -14.26
C PRO A 96 2.54 -3.61 -13.01
N GLY A 97 2.33 -2.70 -12.04
CA GLY A 97 3.11 -2.67 -10.81
C GLY A 97 3.00 -3.97 -10.00
N VAL A 98 1.80 -4.54 -9.90
CA VAL A 98 1.59 -5.84 -9.23
C VAL A 98 2.30 -6.98 -9.97
N LEU A 99 2.29 -6.98 -11.31
CA LEU A 99 2.99 -7.99 -12.10
C LEU A 99 4.51 -7.90 -11.91
N VAL A 100 5.06 -6.68 -11.94
CA VAL A 100 6.49 -6.44 -11.67
C VAL A 100 6.84 -6.88 -10.25
N HIS A 101 5.99 -6.59 -9.28
CA HIS A 101 6.20 -6.97 -7.89
C HIS A 101 6.20 -8.50 -7.70
N ALA A 102 5.23 -9.18 -8.29
CA ALA A 102 5.16 -10.63 -8.26
C ALA A 102 6.41 -11.26 -8.92
N ALA A 103 6.80 -10.77 -10.11
CA ALA A 103 7.99 -11.25 -10.80
C ALA A 103 9.28 -11.01 -10.00
N ALA A 104 9.43 -9.82 -9.40
CA ALA A 104 10.60 -9.50 -8.58
C ALA A 104 10.69 -10.39 -7.33
N GLY A 105 9.58 -10.58 -6.62
CA GLY A 105 9.52 -11.46 -5.45
C GLY A 105 9.79 -12.93 -5.79
N LEU A 106 9.25 -13.42 -6.91
CA LEU A 106 9.55 -14.77 -7.42
C LEU A 106 11.02 -14.89 -7.83
N GLY A 107 11.60 -13.87 -8.45
CA GLY A 107 13.02 -13.84 -8.82
C GLY A 107 13.94 -13.90 -7.60
N LEU A 108 13.66 -13.09 -6.56
CA LEU A 108 14.37 -13.15 -5.29
C LEU A 108 14.23 -14.53 -4.64
N THR A 109 13.03 -15.11 -4.68
CA THR A 109 12.76 -16.45 -4.14
C THR A 109 13.56 -17.51 -4.87
N ALA A 110 13.54 -17.50 -6.21
CA ALA A 110 14.31 -18.42 -7.03
C ALA A 110 15.81 -18.29 -6.76
N LEU A 111 16.35 -17.07 -6.71
CA LEU A 111 17.77 -16.84 -6.42
C LEU A 111 18.17 -17.40 -5.05
N ALA A 112 17.37 -17.13 -4.01
CA ALA A 112 17.65 -17.64 -2.67
C ALA A 112 17.63 -19.18 -2.63
N LEU A 113 16.60 -19.81 -3.23
CA LEU A 113 16.46 -21.27 -3.21
C LEU A 113 17.53 -22.00 -4.05
N ASN A 114 18.11 -21.33 -5.05
CA ASN A 114 19.22 -21.88 -5.84
C ASN A 114 20.61 -21.58 -5.23
N GLY A 115 20.67 -21.02 -4.01
CA GLY A 115 21.93 -20.73 -3.35
C GLY A 115 22.75 -19.63 -4.03
N ALA A 116 22.08 -18.67 -4.67
CA ALA A 116 22.75 -17.55 -5.33
C ALA A 116 23.60 -16.73 -4.33
N PRO A 117 24.70 -16.11 -4.80
CA PRO A 117 25.55 -15.29 -3.94
C PRO A 117 24.79 -14.07 -3.38
N LEU A 118 25.22 -13.60 -2.21
CA LEU A 118 24.52 -12.55 -1.46
C LEU A 118 24.30 -11.25 -2.26
N TRP A 119 25.25 -10.86 -3.13
CA TRP A 119 25.10 -9.68 -3.98
C TRP A 119 23.92 -9.78 -4.95
N ALA A 120 23.58 -11.00 -5.42
CA ALA A 120 22.44 -11.23 -6.29
C ALA A 120 21.12 -11.08 -5.52
N LEU A 121 21.10 -11.49 -4.24
CA LEU A 121 19.95 -11.25 -3.35
C LEU A 121 19.75 -9.76 -3.09
N PHE A 122 20.82 -8.99 -2.89
CA PHE A 122 20.72 -7.52 -2.81
C PHE A 122 20.21 -6.90 -4.11
N ALA A 123 20.71 -7.35 -5.25
CA ALA A 123 20.24 -6.86 -6.55
C ALA A 123 18.74 -7.16 -6.78
N ALA A 124 18.25 -8.33 -6.36
CA ALA A 124 16.84 -8.71 -6.47
C ALA A 124 15.94 -8.07 -5.40
N ALA A 125 16.49 -7.71 -4.24
CA ALA A 125 15.78 -6.98 -3.19
C ALA A 125 15.34 -5.58 -3.63
N VAL A 126 16.15 -4.91 -4.45
CA VAL A 126 15.84 -3.57 -4.98
C VAL A 126 14.53 -3.54 -5.77
N PRO A 127 14.33 -4.30 -6.87
CA PRO A 127 13.08 -4.30 -7.61
C PRO A 127 11.92 -4.87 -6.77
N THR A 128 12.19 -5.82 -5.86
CA THR A 128 11.17 -6.35 -4.95
C THR A 128 10.59 -5.25 -4.07
N GLY A 129 11.43 -4.38 -3.49
CA GLY A 129 11.02 -3.23 -2.69
C GLY A 129 10.46 -2.08 -3.54
N ALA A 130 11.08 -1.77 -4.67
CA ALA A 130 10.70 -0.64 -5.52
C ALA A 130 9.29 -0.76 -6.11
N SER A 131 8.88 -2.00 -6.40
CA SER A 131 7.60 -2.33 -7.03
C SER A 131 6.45 -2.50 -6.04
N VAL A 132 6.70 -2.36 -4.72
CA VAL A 132 5.67 -2.59 -3.70
C VAL A 132 4.48 -1.66 -3.93
N PRO A 133 3.27 -2.20 -4.17
CA PRO A 133 2.09 -1.40 -4.48
C PRO A 133 1.61 -0.59 -3.25
N GLN A 134 1.63 0.74 -3.36
CA GLN A 134 1.25 1.68 -2.30
C GLN A 134 -0.28 1.92 -2.23
N VAL A 135 -1.03 0.85 -1.99
CA VAL A 135 -2.51 0.87 -1.99
C VAL A 135 -3.09 1.84 -0.96
N GLY A 136 -2.50 1.94 0.23
CA GLY A 136 -3.00 2.81 1.31
C GLY A 136 -3.06 4.29 0.93
N PRO A 137 -1.94 4.90 0.50
CA PRO A 137 -1.93 6.26 -0.03
C PRO A 137 -2.90 6.49 -1.20
N MET A 138 -2.99 5.54 -2.14
CA MET A 138 -3.87 5.65 -3.32
C MET A 138 -5.35 5.72 -2.95
N VAL A 139 -5.80 4.92 -1.98
CA VAL A 139 -7.18 4.97 -1.50
C VAL A 139 -7.49 6.33 -0.86
N ARG A 140 -6.56 6.89 -0.07
CA ARG A 140 -6.74 8.22 0.54
C ARG A 140 -6.82 9.34 -0.50
N ALA A 141 -5.95 9.32 -1.51
CA ALA A 141 -5.98 10.29 -2.60
C ALA A 141 -7.34 10.29 -3.32
N ARG A 142 -7.90 9.10 -3.56
CA ARG A 142 -9.18 8.94 -4.25
C ARG A 142 -10.38 9.43 -3.44
N TRP A 143 -10.35 9.23 -2.12
CA TRP A 143 -11.35 9.82 -1.21
C TRP A 143 -11.26 11.34 -1.16
N GLY A 144 -10.05 11.90 -1.19
CA GLY A 144 -9.85 13.36 -1.23
C GLY A 144 -10.52 14.03 -2.44
N VAL A 145 -10.52 13.37 -3.61
CA VAL A 145 -11.23 13.85 -4.81
C VAL A 145 -12.74 13.70 -4.66
N ARG A 146 -13.22 12.56 -4.13
CA ARG A 146 -14.66 12.25 -3.97
C ARG A 146 -15.37 13.08 -2.89
N LEU A 147 -14.64 13.63 -1.92
CA LEU A 147 -15.19 14.43 -0.81
C LEU A 147 -15.06 15.94 -1.03
N LYS A 148 -14.27 16.38 -2.02
CA LYS A 148 -14.12 17.80 -2.41
C LYS A 148 -15.09 18.24 -3.51
N GLY A 149 -15.84 17.31 -4.12
CA GLY A 149 -16.97 17.59 -5.02
C GLY A 149 -18.27 17.26 -4.32
#